data_AF-A0A1G5J1Y1-F1
#
_entry.id   AF-A0A1G5J1Y1-F1
#
_cell.length_a   1.000
_cell.length_b   1.000
_cell.length_c   1.000
_cell.angle_alpha   90.00
_cell.angle_beta   90.00
_cell.angle_gamma   90.00
#
_symmetry.space_group_name_H-M   'P 1'
#
loop_
_entity.id
_entity.type
_entity.pdbx_description
1 polymer ?
#
loop_
_entity_poly.entity_id
_entity_poly.type
_entity_poly.pdbx_seq_one_letter_code
_entity_poly.pdbx_strand_id
1 'polypeptide(L)' 'MNTGRPKGNQKHLDLSARIIIEQHLNNGDSFRSIAIELSKDPSTISKEIRRHSIIRERSADA' A
#
# COMPACT_ATOMS: atom_id res chain seq x y z
N MET A 1 -10.06 13.18 -16.78
CA MET A 1 -10.61 12.32 -15.70
C MET A 1 -9.66 11.13 -15.51
N ASN A 2 -9.34 10.72 -14.29
CA ASN A 2 -8.50 9.53 -14.03
C ASN A 2 -9.32 8.26 -14.24
N THR A 3 -9.45 7.81 -15.50
CA THR A 3 -10.39 6.77 -15.96
C THR A 3 -10.02 5.33 -15.59
N GLY A 4 -8.98 5.10 -14.77
CA GLY A 4 -8.53 3.74 -14.43
C GLY A 4 -8.41 3.45 -12.93
N ARG A 5 -8.99 4.27 -12.06
CA ARG A 5 -8.85 4.10 -10.60
C ARG A 5 -9.70 2.91 -10.14
N PRO A 6 -9.11 1.85 -9.54
CA PRO A 6 -9.88 0.73 -9.00
C PRO A 6 -10.85 1.24 -7.93
N LYS A 7 -12.12 0.83 -8.03
CA LYS A 7 -13.16 1.19 -7.06
C LYS A 7 -12.93 0.38 -5.79
N GLY A 8 -12.56 1.05 -4.70
CA GLY A 8 -12.30 0.38 -3.43
C GLY A 8 -13.54 -0.32 -2.87
N ASN A 9 -13.37 -1.54 -2.34
CA ASN A 9 -14.46 -2.39 -1.83
C ASN A 9 -15.04 -1.98 -0.45
N GLN A 10 -14.78 -0.75 0.02
CA GLN A 10 -15.19 -0.17 1.32
C GLN A 10 -14.86 -0.97 2.61
N LYS A 11 -14.36 -2.20 2.49
CA LYS A 11 -13.90 -3.01 3.62
C LYS A 11 -12.57 -2.48 4.14
N HIS A 12 -12.31 -2.66 5.44
CA HIS A 12 -10.99 -2.42 6.01
C HIS A 12 -9.96 -3.39 5.43
N LEU A 13 -8.67 -3.03 5.54
CA LEU A 13 -7.57 -3.95 5.27
C LEU A 13 -7.42 -4.88 6.48
N ASP A 14 -7.33 -6.17 6.21
CA ASP A 14 -7.05 -7.19 7.21
C ASP A 14 -5.54 -7.52 7.23
N LEU A 15 -5.16 -8.47 8.07
CA LEU A 15 -3.77 -8.90 8.19
C LEU A 15 -3.24 -9.50 6.87
N SER A 16 -4.06 -10.28 6.17
CA SER A 16 -3.69 -10.89 4.88
C SER A 16 -3.38 -9.83 3.83
N ALA A 17 -4.19 -8.78 3.75
CA ALA A 17 -3.95 -7.68 2.84
C ALA A 17 -2.64 -6.93 3.15
N ARG A 18 -2.25 -6.80 4.43
CA ARG A 18 -0.95 -6.23 4.82
C ARG A 18 0.22 -7.08 4.32
N ILE A 19 0.13 -8.40 4.46
CA ILE A 19 1.17 -9.33 3.97
C ILE A 19 1.34 -9.19 2.46
N ILE A 20 0.23 -9.09 1.70
CA ILE A 20 0.27 -8.89 0.25
C ILE A 20 0.91 -7.54 -0.10
N ILE A 21 0.55 -6.46 0.59
CA ILE A 21 1.17 -5.15 0.41
C ILE A 21 2.69 -5.24 0.62
N GLU A 22 3.13 -5.87 1.71
CA GLU A 22 4.55 -6.01 2.04
C GLU A 22 5.33 -6.77 0.96
N GLN A 23 4.80 -7.91 0.50
CA GLN A 23 5.41 -8.70 -0.57
C GLN A 23 5.59 -7.88 -1.86
N HIS A 24 4.56 -7.15 -2.26
CA HIS A 24 4.60 -6.29 -3.45
C HIS A 24 5.57 -5.12 -3.31
N LEU A 25 5.64 -4.49 -2.12
CA LEU A 25 6.62 -3.44 -1.87
C LEU A 25 8.05 -3.98 -1.97
N ASN A 26 8.31 -5.18 -1.45
CA ASN A 26 9.61 -5.84 -1.59
C ASN A 26 9.95 -6.16 -3.05
N ASN A 27 8.94 -6.41 -3.88
CA ASN A 27 9.09 -6.63 -5.33
C ASN A 27 9.21 -5.32 -6.13
N GLY A 28 9.07 -4.16 -5.50
CA GLY A 28 9.13 -2.85 -6.17
C GLY A 28 7.85 -2.48 -6.92
N ASP A 29 6.73 -3.13 -6.62
CA ASP A 29 5.46 -2.87 -7.29
C ASP A 29 4.87 -1.50 -6.91
N SER A 30 4.20 -0.89 -7.88
CA SER A 30 3.52 0.40 -7.68
C SER A 30 2.30 0.27 -6.74
N PHE A 31 1.94 1.33 -6.02
CA PHE A 31 0.71 1.33 -5.21
C PHE A 31 -0.55 1.09 -6.05
N ARG A 32 -0.50 1.39 -7.35
CA ARG A 32 -1.60 1.18 -8.27
C ARG A 32 -1.82 -0.31 -8.57
N SER A 33 -0.76 -1.07 -8.83
CA SER A 33 -0.85 -2.52 -9.08
C SER A 33 -1.37 -3.24 -7.83
N ILE A 34 -0.81 -2.91 -6.67
CA ILE A 34 -1.26 -3.45 -5.37
C ILE A 34 -2.74 -3.16 -5.11
N ALA A 35 -3.18 -1.93 -5.42
CA ALA A 35 -4.57 -1.54 -5.25
C ALA A 35 -5.54 -2.28 -6.18
N ILE A 36 -5.11 -2.61 -7.41
CA ILE A 36 -5.90 -3.42 -8.34
C ILE A 36 -6.09 -4.82 -7.77
N GLU A 37 -5.00 -5.46 -7.33
CA GLU A 37 -5.05 -6.82 -6.77
C GLU A 37 -5.96 -6.90 -5.53
N LEU A 38 -5.82 -5.96 -4.60
CA LEU A 38 -6.59 -5.95 -3.37
C LEU A 38 -8.01 -5.37 -3.52
N SER A 39 -8.37 -4.91 -4.73
CA SER A 39 -9.62 -4.19 -5.00
C SER A 39 -9.82 -3.01 -4.03
N LYS A 40 -8.76 -2.22 -3.83
CA LYS A 40 -8.70 -1.05 -2.96
C LYS A 40 -8.40 0.22 -3.75
N ASP A 41 -8.51 1.36 -3.08
CA ASP A 41 -8.02 2.61 -3.61
C ASP A 41 -6.49 2.73 -3.40
N PRO A 42 -5.70 3.23 -4.36
CA PRO A 42 -4.27 3.47 -4.15
C PRO A 42 -3.97 4.38 -2.94
N SER A 43 -4.87 5.31 -2.60
CA SER A 43 -4.73 6.14 -1.40
C SER A 43 -4.96 5.35 -0.11
N THR A 44 -5.76 4.28 -0.14
CA THR A 44 -5.91 3.36 1.00
C THR A 44 -4.60 2.62 1.24
N ILE A 45 -3.96 2.10 0.18
CA ILE A 45 -2.65 1.45 0.27
C ILE A 45 -1.61 2.43 0.84
N SER A 46 -1.56 3.66 0.30
CA SER A 46 -0.63 4.69 0.81
C SER A 46 -0.85 5.02 2.29
N LYS A 47 -2.11 5.14 2.75
CA LYS A 47 -2.42 5.40 4.16
C LYS A 47 -2.01 4.25 5.06
N GLU A 48 -2.23 3.00 4.62
CA GLU A 48 -1.82 1.80 5.35
C GLU A 48 -0.30 1.80 5.58
N ILE A 49 0.46 1.98 4.49
CA ILE A 49 1.93 2.02 4.54
C ILE A 49 2.40 3.14 5.45
N ARG A 50 1.88 4.35 5.31
CA ARG A 50 2.29 5.49 6.15
C ARG A 50 1.98 5.31 7.63
N ARG A 51 0.90 4.60 7.96
CA ARG A 51 0.49 4.34 9.35
C ARG A 51 1.31 3.22 9.99
N HIS A 52 1.75 2.24 9.21
CA HIS A 52 2.34 0.99 9.72
C HIS A 52 3.80 0.76 9.31
N SER A 53 4.38 1.61 8.46
CA SER A 53 5.80 1.60 8.16
C SER A 53 6.57 2.15 9.35
N ILE A 54 7.47 1.35 9.91
CA ILE A 54 8.52 1.86 10.78
C ILE A 54 9.48 2.61 9.88
N ILE A 55 9.36 3.94 9.85
CA ILE A 55 10.39 4.79 9.25
C ILE A 55 11.59 4.62 10.17
N ARG A 56 12.51 3.72 9.80
CA ARG A 56 13.83 3.67 10.42
C ARG A 56 14.43 5.04 10.17
N GLU A 57 14.48 5.88 11.21
CA GLU A 57 15.20 7.14 11.12
C GLU A 57 16.58 6.82 10.55
N ARG A 58 16.93 7.50 9.46
CA ARG A 58 18.27 7.43 8.92
C ARG A 58 19.16 7.96 10.03
N SER A 59 19.83 7.06 10.77
CA SER A 59 20.82 7.44 11.77
C SER A 59 21.79 8.37 11.06
N ALA A 60 21.76 9.65 11.45
CA ALA A 60 22.67 10.67 10.97
C ALA A 60 24.00 10.46 11.70
N ASP A 61 24.66 9.34 11.42
CA ASP A 61 26.03 9.08 11.85
C ASP A 61 26.89 9.11 10.59
N ALA A 62 27.37 10.31 10.29
CA ALA A 62 28.43 10.62 9.35
C ALA A 62 29.58 11.27 10.13
#